data_AF-A0A5C9DXL9-F1
#
_entry.id   AF-A0A5C9DXL9-F1
#
_cell.length_a   1.000
_cell.length_b   1.000
_cell.length_c   1.000
_cell.angle_alpha   90.00
_cell.angle_beta   90.00
_cell.angle_gamma   90.00
#
_symmetry.space_group_name_H-M   'P 1'
#
loop_
_entity.id
_entity.type
_entity.pdbx_description
1 polymer ?
#
loop_
_entity_poly.entity_id
_entity_poly.type
_entity_poly.pdbx_seq_one_letter_code
_entity_poly.pdbx_strand_id
1 'polypeptide(L)' 'MNAINNSYYRISYRDCVNTMAKLVCVKCGEEVDVPVHCGKEMHQEGDQLVCWMGRACGHQDVPQHCGAHMEVKS' A
#
# COMPACT_ATOMS: atom_id res chain seq x y z
N MET A 1 31.37 38.07 8.48
CA MET A 1 30.51 37.05 7.84
C MET A 1 31.08 35.69 8.20
N ASN A 2 30.36 34.85 8.96
CA ASN A 2 30.79 33.48 9.27
C ASN A 2 29.68 32.51 8.87
N ALA A 3 29.98 31.69 7.88
CA ALA A 3 29.16 30.59 7.41
C ALA A 3 29.32 29.39 8.36
N ILE A 4 28.22 28.85 8.87
CA ILE A 4 28.15 27.45 9.29
C ILE A 4 26.79 26.88 8.87
N ASN A 5 26.73 26.42 7.63
CA ASN A 5 25.74 25.46 7.15
C ASN A 5 26.27 24.05 7.48
N ASN A 6 25.57 23.22 8.24
CA ASN A 6 25.31 21.83 7.83
C ASN A 6 24.47 20.99 8.80
N SER A 7 23.35 20.48 8.27
CA SER A 7 23.12 19.04 8.03
C SER A 7 23.27 18.05 9.20
N TYR A 8 22.84 18.43 10.40
CA TYR A 8 22.56 17.45 11.45
C TYR A 8 21.15 16.89 11.29
N TYR A 9 20.93 16.03 10.29
CA TYR A 9 19.99 14.89 10.31
C TYR A 9 20.24 14.03 9.06
N ARG A 10 21.45 13.45 8.95
CA ARG A 10 21.73 12.35 8.01
C ARG A 10 21.28 11.03 8.64
N ILE A 11 20.00 10.70 8.50
CA ILE A 11 19.56 9.30 8.64
C ILE A 11 19.76 8.65 7.28
N SER A 12 20.79 7.81 7.19
CA SER A 12 20.96 6.81 6.13
C SER A 12 19.78 5.84 6.22
N TYR A 13 18.69 6.12 5.49
CA TYR A 13 17.58 5.20 5.28
C TYR A 13 18.11 3.95 4.58
N ARG A 14 18.55 2.99 5.37
CA ARG A 14 18.82 1.62 4.98
C ARG A 14 17.45 0.99 4.67
N ASP A 15 16.99 1.16 3.44
CA ASP A 15 16.01 0.33 2.71
C ASP A 15 14.86 -0.30 3.53
N CYS A 16 14.12 0.49 4.32
CA CYS A 16 12.73 0.15 4.60
C CYS A 16 11.90 0.62 3.40
N VAL A 17 12.08 -0.05 2.26
CA VAL A 17 11.17 0.09 1.13
C VAL A 17 9.80 -0.31 1.69
N ASN A 18 8.96 0.67 2.02
CA ASN A 18 7.52 0.49 2.08
C ASN A 18 7.14 0.09 0.65
N THR A 19 7.27 -1.19 0.32
CA THR A 19 6.67 -1.76 -0.88
C THR A 19 5.19 -1.55 -0.66
N MET A 20 4.66 -0.50 -1.27
CA MET A 20 3.23 -0.25 -1.24
C MET A 20 2.56 -1.52 -1.74
N ALA A 21 1.69 -2.13 -0.95
CA ALA A 21 0.95 -3.30 -1.35
C ALA A 21 0.21 -2.98 -2.64
N LYS A 22 0.33 -3.88 -3.63
CA LYS A 22 -0.32 -3.74 -4.92
C LYS A 22 -1.28 -4.87 -5.15
N LEU A 23 -2.40 -4.57 -5.77
CA LEU A 23 -3.29 -5.54 -6.35
C LEU A 23 -2.82 -5.86 -7.76
N VAL A 24 -2.75 -7.13 -8.09
CA VAL A 24 -2.34 -7.60 -9.41
C VAL A 24 -3.44 -8.42 -10.05
N CYS A 25 -3.72 -8.14 -11.31
CA CYS A 25 -4.63 -8.95 -12.10
C CYS A 25 -3.94 -10.28 -12.44
N VAL A 26 -4.55 -11.39 -12.03
CA VAL A 26 -4.07 -12.76 -12.28
C VAL A 26 -4.01 -13.13 -13.78
N LYS A 27 -4.68 -12.39 -14.67
CA LYS A 27 -4.75 -12.71 -16.11
C LYS A 27 -3.75 -11.94 -16.96
N CYS A 28 -3.57 -10.65 -16.70
CA CYS A 28 -2.73 -9.77 -17.53
C CYS A 28 -1.52 -9.18 -16.79
N GLY A 29 -1.49 -9.29 -15.46
CA GLY A 29 -0.41 -8.72 -14.63
C GLY A 29 -0.55 -7.21 -14.37
N GLU A 30 -1.67 -6.59 -14.73
CA GLU A 30 -1.94 -5.18 -14.40
C GLU A 30 -1.86 -4.96 -12.90
N GLU A 31 -1.17 -3.90 -12.46
CA GLU A 31 -0.99 -3.56 -11.05
C GLU A 31 -1.76 -2.30 -10.68
N VAL A 32 -2.47 -2.32 -9.56
CA VAL A 32 -3.20 -1.18 -8.98
C VAL A 32 -2.79 -1.04 -7.52
N ASP A 33 -2.60 0.19 -7.05
CA ASP A 33 -2.20 0.44 -5.67
C ASP A 33 -3.32 0.07 -4.68
N VAL A 34 -2.94 -0.53 -3.55
CA VAL A 34 -3.89 -0.83 -2.48
C VAL A 34 -4.29 0.47 -1.76
N PRO A 35 -5.59 0.74 -1.58
CA PRO A 35 -6.07 1.92 -0.87
C PRO A 35 -5.59 1.95 0.58
N VAL A 36 -5.28 3.17 1.05
CA VAL A 36 -4.79 3.44 2.40
C VAL A 36 -5.93 3.97 3.27
N HIS A 37 -6.07 3.39 4.46
CA HIS A 37 -7.01 3.85 5.49
C HIS A 37 -6.33 3.82 6.87
N CYS A 38 -6.57 4.84 7.70
CA CYS A 38 -5.89 5.00 8.99
C CYS A 38 -4.35 5.00 8.92
N GLY A 39 -3.79 5.46 7.79
CA GLY A 39 -2.35 5.54 7.58
C GLY A 39 -1.66 4.20 7.28
N LYS A 40 -2.43 3.13 7.03
CA LYS A 40 -1.95 1.84 6.57
C LYS A 40 -2.73 1.36 5.37
N GLU A 41 -2.09 0.55 4.54
CA GLU A 41 -2.77 -0.14 3.45
C GLU A 41 -3.78 -1.13 4.00
N MET A 42 -4.93 -1.22 3.35
CA MET A 42 -5.95 -2.20 3.68
C MET A 42 -5.44 -3.61 3.36
N HIS A 43 -5.81 -4.61 4.16
CA HIS A 43 -5.49 -6.01 3.87
C HIS A 43 -6.65 -6.68 3.14
N GLN A 44 -6.34 -7.67 2.30
CA GLN A 44 -7.38 -8.43 1.60
C GLN A 44 -7.93 -9.53 2.50
N GLU A 45 -9.26 -9.59 2.63
CA GLU A 45 -10.03 -10.67 3.23
C GLU A 45 -11.02 -11.22 2.20
N GLY A 46 -10.63 -12.27 1.50
CA GLY A 46 -11.43 -12.84 0.42
C GLY A 46 -11.56 -11.86 -0.76
N ASP A 47 -12.79 -11.42 -1.02
CA ASP A 47 -13.16 -10.49 -2.09
C ASP A 47 -13.24 -9.03 -1.62
N GLN A 48 -12.83 -8.73 -0.39
CA GLN A 48 -12.84 -7.37 0.15
C GLN A 48 -11.48 -6.92 0.66
N LEU A 49 -11.23 -5.63 0.57
CA LEU A 49 -10.18 -4.92 1.27
C LEU A 49 -10.73 -4.37 2.56
N VAL A 50 -10.04 -4.65 3.67
CA VAL A 50 -10.49 -4.32 5.01
C VAL A 50 -9.39 -3.54 5.73
N CYS A 51 -9.78 -2.54 6.51
CA CYS A 51 -8.83 -1.85 7.38
C CYS A 51 -8.35 -2.79 8.49
N TRP A 52 -7.11 -2.63 8.94
CA TRP A 52 -6.56 -3.33 10.11
C TRP A 52 -7.34 -3.09 11.42
N MET A 53 -8.12 -2.00 11.50
CA MET A 53 -9.05 -1.74 12.62
C MET A 53 -10.38 -2.49 12.49
N GLY A 54 -10.59 -3.23 11.40
CA GLY A 54 -11.79 -4.02 11.10
C GLY A 54 -12.72 -3.37 10.06
N ARG A 55 -13.67 -4.17 9.55
CA ARG A 55 -14.63 -3.76 8.50
C ARG A 55 -15.49 -2.55 8.88
N ALA A 56 -15.76 -2.36 10.17
CA ALA A 56 -16.53 -1.22 10.67
C ALA A 56 -15.77 0.11 10.56
N CYS A 57 -14.43 0.08 10.54
CA CYS A 57 -13.61 1.26 10.33
C CYS A 57 -13.57 1.66 8.85
N GLY A 58 -13.33 0.67 7.98
CA GLY A 58 -13.35 0.86 6.54
C GLY A 58 -13.24 -0.50 5.84
N HIS A 59 -14.10 -0.72 4.87
CA HIS A 59 -14.03 -1.84 3.94
C HIS A 59 -14.46 -1.39 2.55
N GLN A 60 -13.97 -2.08 1.54
CA GLN A 60 -14.40 -1.92 0.16
C GLN A 60 -14.17 -3.22 -0.60
N ASP A 61 -14.88 -3.42 -1.70
CA ASP A 61 -14.69 -4.60 -2.53
C ASP A 61 -13.35 -4.53 -3.27
N VAL A 62 -12.75 -5.70 -3.52
CA VAL A 62 -11.56 -5.80 -4.33
C VAL A 62 -11.92 -5.42 -5.78
N PRO A 63 -11.17 -4.52 -6.43
CA PRO A 63 -11.43 -4.16 -7.81
C PRO A 63 -11.34 -5.38 -8.74
N GLN A 64 -12.26 -5.43 -9.70
CA GLN A 64 -12.26 -6.46 -10.74
C GLN A 64 -11.57 -5.95 -12.00
N HIS A 65 -10.70 -6.79 -12.56
CA HIS A 65 -10.06 -6.56 -13.83
C HIS A 65 -10.04 -7.85 -14.66
N CYS A 66 -10.23 -7.74 -15.98
CA CYS A 66 -10.37 -8.89 -16.89
C CYS A 66 -11.42 -9.95 -16.44
N GLY A 67 -12.46 -9.53 -15.72
CA GLY A 67 -13.51 -10.42 -15.20
C GLY A 67 -13.07 -11.33 -14.05
N ALA A 68 -12.03 -10.96 -13.30
CA ALA A 68 -11.63 -11.61 -12.05
C ALA A 68 -11.28 -10.55 -10.99
N HIS A 69 -11.38 -10.90 -9.70
CA HIS A 69 -10.86 -10.06 -8.62
C HIS A 69 -9.34 -10.02 -8.69
N MET A 70 -8.76 -8.84 -8.46
CA MET A 70 -7.31 -8.70 -8.34
C MET A 70 -6.82 -9.26 -6.99
N GLU A 71 -5.54 -9.61 -6.89
CA GLU A 71 -4.97 -10.21 -5.67
C GLU A 71 -3.79 -9.39 -5.14
N VAL A 72 -3.66 -9.29 -3.81
CA VAL A 72 -2.51 -8.61 -3.18
C VAL A 72 -1.21 -9.34 -3.49
N LYS A 73 -0.30 -8.66 -4.20
CA LYS A 73 1.07 -9.10 -4.43
C LYS A 73 1.92 -8.70 -3.23
N SER A 74 2.27 -9.70 -2.42
CA SER A 74 3.14 -9.60 -1.24
C SER A 74 4.61 -9.60 -1.62
#